data_AF-A0A0T1PZC5-F1
#
_entry.id   AF-A0A0T1PZC5-F1
#
_cell.length_a   1.000
_cell.length_b   1.000
_cell.length_c   1.000
_cell.angle_alpha   90.00
_cell.angle_beta   90.00
_cell.angle_gamma   90.00
#
_symmetry.space_group_name_H-M   'P 1'
#
loop_
_entity.id
_entity.type
_entity.pdbx_description
1 polymer ?
#
loop_
_entity_poly.entity_id
_entity_poly.type
_entity_poly.pdbx_seq_one_letter_code
_entity_poly.pdbx_strand_id
1 'polypeptide(L)'
;MPRPSWIPLWGDIDAPVVTLPAKGRTGYWIPKHGWQKHEQFVHDYVHGRARPEWERDNDSWAVATDHFIELAGTLVQRHGRILLGREFNRSEKCNPRCMSALGHVCTCSCRARNHGGGRWMRGWRIADETTLVVGGRSWSWTMLEKIPSEASRL
;
A
#
# COMPACT_ATOMS: atom_id res chain seq x y z
N MET A 1 9.74 -1.83 -16.81
CA MET A 1 8.27 -1.85 -16.96
C MET A 1 7.76 -0.45 -16.67
N PRO A 2 6.82 0.11 -17.46
CA PRO A 2 6.25 1.42 -17.16
C PRO A 2 5.51 1.41 -15.83
N ARG A 3 5.40 2.58 -15.20
CA ARG A 3 4.52 2.75 -14.04
C ARG A 3 3.06 2.63 -14.50
N PRO A 4 2.19 1.89 -13.80
CA PRO A 4 0.77 1.83 -14.12
C PRO A 4 0.17 3.25 -14.13
N SER A 5 -0.53 3.60 -15.22
CA SER A 5 -0.95 4.98 -15.52
C SER A 5 -2.00 5.54 -14.55
N TRP A 6 -2.70 4.68 -13.83
CA TRP A 6 -3.72 5.06 -12.85
C TRP A 6 -3.14 5.44 -11.47
N ILE A 7 -1.86 5.16 -11.24
CA ILE A 7 -1.17 5.57 -10.02
C ILE A 7 -0.74 7.03 -10.20
N PRO A 8 -1.01 7.93 -9.23
CA PRO A 8 -0.62 9.33 -9.34
C PRO A 8 0.86 9.49 -9.65
N LEU A 9 1.17 10.43 -10.54
CA LEU A 9 2.49 11.05 -10.59
C LEU A 9 2.64 11.91 -9.33
N TRP A 10 3.62 11.60 -8.50
CA TRP A 10 3.85 12.28 -7.23
C TRP A 10 5.25 12.87 -7.22
N GLY A 11 5.41 14.00 -7.93
CA GLY A 11 6.74 14.54 -8.22
C GLY A 11 7.67 13.49 -8.87
N ASP A 12 8.98 13.66 -8.67
CA ASP A 12 10.03 12.75 -9.15
C ASP A 12 10.28 11.56 -8.19
N ILE A 13 9.25 11.11 -7.47
CA ILE A 13 9.43 10.14 -6.38
C ILE A 13 9.56 8.71 -6.92
N ASP A 14 10.76 8.17 -6.81
CA ASP A 14 11.15 6.78 -7.08
C ASP A 14 10.75 5.85 -5.90
N ALA A 15 9.50 5.92 -5.44
CA ALA A 15 8.99 5.08 -4.36
C ALA A 15 8.22 3.86 -4.89
N PRO A 16 8.43 2.67 -4.32
CA PRO A 16 7.55 1.54 -4.59
C PRO A 16 6.11 1.84 -4.22
N VAL A 17 5.21 1.26 -4.98
CA VAL A 17 3.77 1.41 -4.81
C VAL A 17 3.22 0.11 -4.27
N VAL A 18 2.30 0.21 -3.32
CA VAL A 18 1.43 -0.89 -2.91
C VAL A 18 -0.01 -0.38 -2.83
N THR A 19 -0.96 -1.19 -3.28
CA THR A 19 -2.37 -0.79 -3.34
C THR A 19 -3.26 -1.78 -2.59
N LEU A 20 -4.24 -1.25 -1.86
CA LEU A 20 -5.21 -2.02 -1.09
C LEU A 20 -6.61 -1.66 -1.59
N PRO A 21 -7.13 -2.43 -2.57
CA PRO A 21 -8.48 -2.21 -3.08
C PRO A 21 -9.54 -2.69 -2.08
N ALA A 22 -10.78 -2.22 -2.24
CA ALA A 22 -11.94 -2.67 -1.49
C ALA A 22 -12.25 -4.15 -1.73
N LYS A 23 -11.97 -4.63 -2.95
CA LYS A 23 -12.12 -6.02 -3.39
C LYS A 23 -10.98 -6.39 -4.34
N GLY A 24 -10.62 -7.66 -4.37
CA GLY A 24 -9.57 -8.19 -5.24
C GLY A 24 -8.22 -8.32 -4.54
N ARG A 25 -7.15 -8.21 -5.32
CA ARG A 25 -5.77 -8.48 -4.92
C ARG A 25 -5.03 -7.18 -4.62
N THR A 26 -4.01 -7.25 -3.78
CA THR A 26 -3.15 -6.09 -3.50
C THR A 26 -2.14 -5.94 -4.63
N GLY A 27 -2.15 -4.78 -5.29
CA GLY A 27 -1.25 -4.47 -6.39
C GLY A 27 0.06 -3.89 -5.89
N TYR A 28 1.14 -4.05 -6.65
CA TYR A 28 2.43 -3.43 -6.36
C TYR A 28 3.22 -3.09 -7.61
N TRP A 29 4.13 -2.14 -7.46
CA TRP A 29 5.08 -1.74 -8.49
C TRP A 29 6.39 -1.27 -7.86
N ILE A 30 7.50 -1.73 -8.42
CA ILE A 30 8.85 -1.40 -7.96
C ILE A 30 9.55 -0.57 -9.05
N PRO A 31 9.92 0.68 -8.77
CA PRO A 31 10.57 1.55 -9.73
C PRO A 31 11.85 0.95 -10.30
N LYS A 32 12.14 1.22 -11.58
CA LYS A 32 13.37 0.78 -12.28
C LYS A 32 13.57 -0.74 -12.33
N HIS A 33 12.52 -1.53 -12.08
CA HIS A 33 12.56 -2.99 -12.17
C HIS A 33 11.81 -3.51 -13.41
N GLY A 34 12.33 -4.59 -13.98
CA GLY A 34 11.69 -5.36 -15.06
C GLY A 34 10.70 -6.39 -14.52
N TRP A 35 10.04 -7.13 -15.42
CA TRP A 35 9.05 -8.14 -15.07
C TRP A 35 9.60 -9.21 -14.11
N GLN A 36 10.74 -9.83 -14.46
CA GLN A 36 11.32 -10.91 -13.64
C GLN A 36 11.67 -10.46 -12.22
N LYS A 37 12.12 -9.21 -12.06
CA LYS A 37 12.49 -8.70 -10.74
C LYS A 37 11.29 -8.38 -9.85
N HIS A 38 10.12 -8.10 -10.42
CA HIS A 38 8.89 -7.95 -9.62
C HIS A 38 8.47 -9.32 -9.05
N GLU A 39 8.43 -10.33 -9.91
CA GLU A 39 8.13 -11.71 -9.52
C GLU A 39 9.10 -12.22 -8.45
N GLN A 40 10.41 -12.08 -8.69
CA GLN A 40 11.45 -12.51 -7.76
C GLN A 40 11.36 -11.80 -6.41
N PHE A 41 11.00 -10.52 -6.37
CA PHE A 41 10.84 -9.80 -5.11
C PHE A 41 9.80 -10.47 -4.19
N VAL A 42 8.67 -10.89 -4.74
CA VAL A 42 7.63 -11.56 -3.96
C VAL A 42 8.12 -12.93 -3.48
N HIS A 43 8.82 -13.68 -4.33
CA HIS A 43 9.39 -14.97 -3.93
C HIS A 43 10.42 -14.87 -2.81
N ASP A 44 11.28 -13.84 -2.87
CA ASP A 44 12.38 -13.68 -1.92
C ASP A 44 11.93 -13.11 -0.57
N TYR A 45 10.91 -12.24 -0.56
CA TYR A 45 10.60 -11.40 0.60
C TYR A 45 9.15 -11.40 1.08
N VAL A 46 8.26 -12.12 0.40
CA VAL A 46 6.87 -12.28 0.83
C VAL A 46 6.61 -13.76 1.08
N HIS A 47 6.60 -14.15 2.35
CA HIS A 47 6.44 -15.52 2.77
C HIS A 47 5.00 -16.04 2.52
N GLY A 48 4.80 -17.35 2.74
CA GLY A 48 3.45 -17.93 2.72
C GLY A 48 2.91 -18.33 1.34
N ARG A 49 3.78 -18.75 0.40
CA ARG A 49 3.38 -19.13 -0.98
C ARG A 49 2.67 -18.00 -1.74
N ALA A 50 3.02 -16.74 -1.47
CA ALA A 50 2.53 -15.62 -2.27
C ALA A 50 2.84 -15.88 -3.75
N ARG A 51 1.82 -15.77 -4.60
CA ARG A 51 1.93 -15.92 -6.05
C ARG A 51 1.71 -14.56 -6.70
N PRO A 52 2.77 -13.89 -7.17
CA PRO A 52 2.61 -12.66 -7.93
C PRO A 52 2.00 -13.01 -9.29
N GLU A 53 0.96 -12.28 -9.67
CA GLU A 53 0.31 -12.42 -10.97
C GLU A 53 0.15 -11.04 -11.61
N TRP A 54 0.21 -11.01 -12.94
CA TRP A 54 -0.06 -9.79 -13.68
C TRP A 54 -1.58 -9.62 -13.86
N GLU A 55 -2.14 -8.55 -13.29
CA GLU A 55 -3.54 -8.17 -13.48
C GLU A 55 -3.66 -7.15 -14.62
N ARG A 56 -4.33 -7.55 -15.70
CA ARG A 56 -4.52 -6.69 -16.88
C ARG A 56 -5.39 -5.47 -16.59
N ASP A 57 -6.44 -5.63 -15.78
CA ASP A 57 -7.41 -4.56 -15.50
C ASP A 57 -6.78 -3.40 -14.72
N ASN A 58 -5.79 -3.70 -13.89
CA ASN A 58 -5.05 -2.74 -13.09
C ASN A 58 -3.66 -2.44 -13.68
N ASP A 59 -3.30 -3.03 -14.82
CA ASP A 59 -1.97 -2.93 -15.44
C ASP A 59 -0.83 -3.08 -14.41
N SER A 60 -0.98 -4.04 -13.48
CA SER A 60 -0.10 -4.14 -12.30
C SER A 60 0.15 -5.57 -11.87
N TRP A 61 1.27 -5.80 -11.19
CA TRP A 61 1.49 -7.03 -10.47
C TRP A 61 0.66 -7.06 -9.19
N ALA A 62 0.11 -8.22 -8.84
CA ALA A 62 -0.70 -8.36 -7.64
C ALA A 62 -0.52 -9.70 -6.93
N VAL A 63 -0.73 -9.70 -5.62
CA VAL A 63 -0.76 -10.90 -4.75
C VAL A 63 -2.07 -10.93 -3.97
N ALA A 64 -2.41 -12.07 -3.37
CA ALA A 64 -3.57 -12.13 -2.49
C ALA A 64 -3.46 -11.07 -1.36
N THR A 65 -4.58 -10.42 -1.05
CA THR A 65 -4.64 -9.28 -0.10
C THR A 65 -4.18 -9.64 1.32
N ASP A 66 -4.18 -10.93 1.68
CA ASP A 66 -3.65 -11.42 2.95
C ASP A 66 -2.14 -11.13 3.10
N HIS A 67 -1.41 -10.99 1.99
CA HIS A 67 0.01 -10.63 2.00
C HIS A 67 0.26 -9.12 2.06
N PHE A 68 -0.78 -8.28 2.09
CA PHE A 68 -0.62 -6.82 2.03
C PHE A 68 0.32 -6.27 3.10
N ILE A 69 0.16 -6.70 4.36
CA ILE A 69 0.97 -6.19 5.47
C ILE A 69 2.45 -6.53 5.28
N GLU A 70 2.73 -7.77 4.90
CA GLU A 70 4.10 -8.23 4.66
C GLU A 70 4.71 -7.52 3.45
N LEU A 71 3.98 -7.46 2.33
CA LEU A 71 4.43 -6.78 1.12
C LEU A 71 4.73 -5.30 1.38
N ALA A 72 3.79 -4.57 2.00
CA ALA A 72 3.97 -3.17 2.34
C ALA A 72 5.16 -2.98 3.29
N GLY A 73 5.26 -3.81 4.33
CA GLY A 73 6.33 -3.80 5.32
C GLY A 73 7.71 -4.02 4.71
N THR A 74 7.86 -5.03 3.85
CA THR A 74 9.11 -5.32 3.13
C THR A 74 9.48 -4.17 2.21
N LEU A 75 8.55 -3.64 1.41
CA LEU A 75 8.83 -2.54 0.48
C LEU A 75 9.35 -1.31 1.25
N VAL A 76 8.68 -0.91 2.32
CA VAL A 76 9.12 0.26 3.09
C VAL A 76 10.42 0.00 3.86
N GLN A 77 10.66 -1.23 4.34
CA GLN A 77 11.91 -1.58 5.01
C GLN A 77 13.11 -1.49 4.07
N ARG A 78 12.94 -1.92 2.81
CA ARG A 78 14.03 -1.96 1.81
C ARG A 78 14.25 -0.63 1.10
N HIS A 79 13.19 0.17 0.93
CA HIS A 79 13.25 1.41 0.16
C HIS A 79 13.15 2.68 1.03
N GLY A 80 12.91 2.54 2.34
CA GLY A 80 12.75 3.63 3.31
C GLY A 80 11.42 4.38 3.21
N ARG A 81 10.72 4.27 2.07
CA ARG A 81 9.43 4.87 1.80
C ARG A 81 8.61 4.06 0.79
N ILE A 82 7.29 4.23 0.84
CA ILE A 82 6.34 3.68 -0.13
C ILE A 82 5.22 4.66 -0.41
N LEU A 83 4.59 4.52 -1.58
CA LEU A 83 3.31 5.13 -1.88
C LEU A 83 2.20 4.08 -1.69
N LEU A 84 1.35 4.28 -0.67
CA LEU A 84 0.21 3.43 -0.38
C LEU A 84 -1.06 3.99 -1.03
N GLY A 85 -1.66 3.25 -1.96
CA GLY A 85 -2.99 3.55 -2.50
C GLY A 85 -4.07 2.70 -1.83
N ARG A 86 -5.01 3.31 -1.11
CA ARG A 86 -6.14 2.61 -0.48
C ARG A 86 -7.45 3.05 -1.11
N GLU A 87 -8.24 2.11 -1.60
CA GLU A 87 -9.60 2.43 -2.01
C GLU A 87 -10.47 2.73 -0.79
N PHE A 88 -11.32 3.76 -0.92
CA PHE A 88 -12.29 4.11 0.10
C PHE A 88 -13.62 4.52 -0.52
N ASN A 89 -14.69 4.37 0.25
CA ASN A 89 -16.02 4.83 -0.05
C ASN A 89 -16.26 6.15 0.70
N ARG A 90 -16.54 7.22 -0.06
CA ARG A 90 -16.78 8.56 0.48
C ARG A 90 -17.97 8.62 1.45
N SER A 91 -18.94 7.74 1.27
CA SER A 91 -20.18 7.68 2.05
C SER A 91 -20.11 6.71 3.23
N GLU A 92 -19.10 5.83 3.29
CA GLU A 92 -18.99 4.83 4.36
C GLU A 92 -18.40 5.43 5.63
N LYS A 93 -19.24 5.71 6.63
CA LYS A 93 -18.80 6.25 7.92
C LYS A 93 -17.98 5.21 8.71
N CYS A 94 -16.85 5.63 9.27
CA CYS A 94 -16.09 4.82 10.21
C CYS A 94 -16.93 4.55 11.47
N ASN A 95 -17.01 3.28 11.88
CA ASN A 95 -17.82 2.82 13.01
C ASN A 95 -16.95 2.14 14.09
N PRO A 96 -17.49 1.84 15.28
CA PRO A 96 -16.73 1.23 16.37
C PRO A 96 -16.08 -0.12 16.01
N ARG A 97 -16.69 -0.91 15.11
CA ARG A 97 -16.10 -2.18 14.64
C ARG A 97 -14.84 -1.92 13.80
N CYS A 98 -14.84 -0.92 12.94
CA CYS A 98 -13.65 -0.50 12.20
C CYS A 98 -12.57 0.05 13.16
N MET A 99 -12.96 0.85 14.15
CA MET A 99 -12.02 1.41 15.12
C MET A 99 -11.36 0.34 16.00
N SER A 100 -12.03 -0.79 16.25
CA SER A 100 -11.51 -1.90 17.05
C SER A 100 -10.94 -3.06 16.22
N ALA A 101 -10.94 -2.96 14.89
CA ALA A 101 -10.51 -4.03 14.01
C ALA A 101 -9.03 -4.42 14.20
N LEU A 102 -8.75 -5.72 14.05
CA LEU A 102 -7.39 -6.28 14.09
C LEU A 102 -6.77 -6.45 12.70
N GLY A 103 -7.59 -6.62 11.66
CA GLY A 103 -7.12 -6.73 10.27
C GLY A 103 -6.73 -5.39 9.65
N HIS A 104 -6.31 -5.38 8.38
CA HIS A 104 -5.82 -4.19 7.66
C HIS A 104 -6.80 -3.58 6.64
N VAL A 105 -7.89 -4.29 6.37
CA VAL A 105 -8.91 -3.87 5.40
C VAL A 105 -9.85 -2.85 6.04
N CYS A 106 -9.88 -1.64 5.50
CA CYS A 106 -10.96 -0.65 5.67
C CYS A 106 -11.17 0.07 4.34
N THR A 107 -12.44 0.28 4.01
CA THR A 107 -12.94 1.10 2.89
C THR A 107 -13.64 2.37 3.39
N CYS A 108 -13.59 2.60 4.70
CA CYS A 108 -14.23 3.71 5.38
C CYS A 108 -13.69 5.09 4.97
N SER A 109 -14.55 6.11 4.96
CA SER A 109 -14.24 7.49 4.53
C SER A 109 -13.17 8.19 5.38
N CYS A 110 -12.88 7.67 6.59
CA CYS A 110 -11.75 8.13 7.40
C CYS A 110 -10.38 7.73 6.81
N ARG A 111 -10.35 6.89 5.75
CA ARG A 111 -9.15 6.43 5.04
C ARG A 111 -8.17 5.75 6.00
N ALA A 112 -8.71 4.88 6.84
CA ALA A 112 -8.01 4.15 7.91
C ALA A 112 -7.43 4.99 9.06
N ARG A 113 -7.59 6.33 9.12
CA ARG A 113 -7.08 7.15 10.24
C ARG A 113 -7.47 6.61 11.62
N ASN A 114 -8.70 6.13 11.75
CA ASN A 114 -9.23 5.63 13.02
C ASN A 114 -9.21 4.08 13.10
N HIS A 115 -8.81 3.39 12.03
CA HIS A 115 -8.90 1.94 11.92
C HIS A 115 -7.96 1.25 12.91
N GLY A 116 -8.47 0.26 13.65
CA GLY A 116 -7.70 -0.43 14.70
C GLY A 116 -7.06 0.51 15.73
N GLY A 117 -7.70 1.66 16.00
CA GLY A 117 -7.21 2.71 16.91
C GLY A 117 -5.98 3.45 16.37
N GLY A 118 -5.74 3.45 15.06
CA GLY A 118 -4.60 4.10 14.43
C GLY A 118 -3.25 3.39 14.64
N ARG A 119 -3.26 2.19 15.25
CA ARG A 119 -2.02 1.45 15.58
C ARG A 119 -1.17 1.10 14.36
N TRP A 120 -1.77 0.99 13.17
CA TRP A 120 -1.07 0.69 11.93
C TRP A 120 -0.03 1.76 11.54
N MET A 121 -0.13 2.98 12.08
CA MET A 121 0.85 4.05 11.84
C MET A 121 2.13 3.92 12.68
N ARG A 122 2.17 3.02 13.68
CA ARG A 122 3.37 2.86 14.53
C ARG A 122 4.59 2.49 13.67
N GLY A 123 5.66 3.27 13.80
CA GLY A 123 6.93 3.05 13.07
C GLY A 123 7.07 3.80 11.75
N TRP A 124 6.02 4.52 11.32
CA TRP A 124 6.02 5.24 10.03
C TRP A 124 5.39 6.63 10.21
N ARG A 125 5.82 7.59 9.39
CA ARG A 125 5.16 8.90 9.30
C ARG A 125 4.51 9.08 7.94
N ILE A 126 3.39 9.81 7.92
CA ILE A 126 2.77 10.29 6.69
C ILE A 126 3.57 11.52 6.25
N ALA A 127 4.25 11.41 5.11
CA ALA A 127 4.99 12.53 4.53
C ALA A 127 4.09 13.43 3.68
N ASP A 128 3.13 12.84 2.98
CA ASP A 128 2.18 13.54 2.11
C ASP A 128 0.94 12.67 1.85
N GLU A 129 -0.17 13.29 1.48
CA GLU A 129 -1.41 12.59 1.13
C GLU A 129 -2.27 13.35 0.10
N THR A 130 -3.01 12.59 -0.71
CA THR A 130 -3.95 13.12 -1.70
C THR A 130 -5.05 12.11 -1.98
N THR A 131 -6.07 12.53 -2.73
CA THR A 131 -7.14 11.65 -3.17
C THR A 131 -7.38 11.79 -4.66
N LEU A 132 -7.65 10.67 -5.31
CA LEU A 132 -7.95 10.60 -6.74
C LEU A 132 -9.18 9.73 -7.01
N VAL A 133 -9.87 10.02 -8.11
CA VAL A 133 -10.92 9.16 -8.64
C VAL A 133 -10.40 8.54 -9.92
N VAL A 134 -10.34 7.21 -9.97
CA VAL A 134 -9.88 6.47 -11.15
C VAL A 134 -10.89 5.35 -11.41
N GLY A 135 -11.44 5.29 -12.62
CA GLY A 135 -12.41 4.25 -12.98
C GLY A 135 -13.64 4.22 -12.07
N GLY A 136 -14.09 5.39 -11.59
CA GLY A 136 -15.21 5.51 -10.64
C GLY A 136 -14.89 5.14 -9.19
N ARG A 137 -13.65 4.71 -8.89
CA ARG A 137 -13.21 4.32 -7.55
C ARG A 137 -12.46 5.47 -6.88
N SER A 138 -12.73 5.72 -5.60
CA SER A 138 -12.02 6.74 -4.84
C SER A 138 -10.82 6.14 -4.13
N TRP A 139 -9.64 6.72 -4.34
CA TRP A 139 -8.38 6.27 -3.79
C TRP A 139 -7.79 7.34 -2.87
N SER A 140 -7.38 6.93 -1.69
CA SER A 140 -6.50 7.68 -0.80
C SER A 140 -5.08 7.24 -1.07
N TRP A 141 -4.23 8.17 -1.44
CA TRP A 141 -2.82 7.91 -1.67
C TRP A 141 -2.02 8.58 -0.57
N THR A 142 -1.12 7.82 0.05
CA THR A 142 -0.35 8.25 1.22
C THR A 142 1.12 7.89 1.02
N MET A 143 2.00 8.88 1.09
CA MET A 143 3.44 8.64 1.16
C MET A 143 3.81 8.28 2.59
N LEU A 144 4.25 7.03 2.79
CA LEU A 144 4.67 6.53 4.08
C LEU A 144 6.19 6.45 4.10
N GLU A 145 6.81 7.07 5.11
CA GLU A 145 8.25 7.03 5.32
C GLU A 145 8.55 6.38 6.67
N LYS A 146 9.56 5.51 6.72
CA LYS A 146 10.02 4.92 7.97
C LYS A 146 10.47 6.02 8.91
N ILE A 147 9.98 6.01 10.15
CA ILE A 147 10.53 6.89 11.18
C ILE A 147 11.94 6.36 11.46
N PRO A 148 13.00 7.19 11.32
CA PRO A 148 14.33 6.78 11.72
C PRO A 148 14.26 6.29 13.17
N SER A 149 14.76 5.10 13.46
CA SER A 149 14.98 4.74 14.86
C SER A 149 15.97 5.76 15.40
N GLU A 150 15.53 6.65 16.30
CA GLU A 150 16.46 7.39 17.13
C GLU A 150 17.43 6.36 17.72
N ALA A 151 18.70 6.71 17.67
CA ALA A 151 19.83 5.83 17.86
C ALA A 151 19.62 4.81 18.99
N SER A 152 19.97 3.55 18.72
CA SER A 152 20.47 2.63 19.76
C SER A 152 21.81 3.13 20.33
N ARG A 153 21.86 4.40 20.75
CA ARG A 153 22.95 5.01 21.51
C ARG A 153 22.36 5.63 22.77
N LEU A 154 22.03 4.74 23.69
CA LEU A 154 22.32 4.90 25.12
C LEU A 154 22.97 3.60 25.58
#